data_AF-A0A1J5ERW4-F1
#
_entry.id   AF-A0A1J5ERW4-F1
#
_cell.length_a   1.000
_cell.length_b   1.000
_cell.length_c   1.000
_cell.angle_alpha   90.00
_cell.angle_beta   90.00
_cell.angle_gamma   90.00
#
_symmetry.space_group_name_H-M   'P 1'
#
loop_
_entity.id
_entity.type
_entity.pdbx_description
1 polymer ?
#
loop_
_entity_poly.entity_id
_entity_poly.type
_entity_poly.pdbx_seq_one_letter_code
_entity_poly.pdbx_strand_id
1 'polypeptide(L)'
;MSRGTANTAGFSLLEVIMVMVLMGIIGTMGAMGFISFSQSFIVAKESQATAAKGQLAMMRMVKEFQTITTASTATASDLAYTAQRAGGTENHRVRLVNSEVQLDGQVLVDRVSGFTLAYYDTYNGAATAWSTATRLIDITLTLNTSAGPTQSLRTRVALRDN
;
A
#
# COMPACT_ATOMS: atom_id res chain seq x y z
N MET A 1 -40.48 -39.50 55.23
CA MET A 1 -39.96 -39.65 53.86
C MET A 1 -40.83 -38.82 52.92
N SER A 2 -40.40 -37.59 52.61
CA SER A 2 -41.14 -36.68 51.72
C SER A 2 -40.66 -36.91 50.28
N ARG A 3 -41.56 -37.34 49.40
CA ARG A 3 -41.27 -37.49 47.96
C ARG A 3 -41.41 -36.13 47.30
N GLY A 4 -40.28 -35.55 46.88
CA GLY A 4 -40.27 -34.39 45.99
C GLY A 4 -40.96 -34.75 44.68
N THR A 5 -42.12 -34.15 44.42
CA THR A 5 -42.81 -34.21 43.14
C THR A 5 -41.98 -33.42 42.12
N ALA A 6 -41.37 -34.12 41.16
CA ALA A 6 -40.78 -33.48 40.01
C ALA A 6 -41.89 -32.78 39.20
N ASN A 7 -41.84 -31.45 39.13
CA ASN A 7 -42.76 -30.65 38.34
C ASN A 7 -42.43 -30.86 36.86
N THR A 8 -43.25 -31.65 36.15
CA THR A 8 -43.10 -31.88 34.71
C THR A 8 -43.76 -30.73 33.95
N ALA A 9 -43.13 -29.55 33.97
CA ALA A 9 -43.55 -28.43 33.13
C ALA A 9 -43.16 -28.73 31.67
N GLY A 10 -44.16 -29.01 30.82
CA GLY A 10 -43.97 -29.10 29.37
C GLY A 10 -43.79 -27.71 28.75
N PHE A 11 -43.01 -27.62 27.67
CA PHE A 11 -42.84 -26.39 26.89
C PHE A 11 -44.18 -25.91 26.32
N SER A 12 -44.46 -24.61 26.46
CA SER A 12 -45.66 -24.00 25.90
C SER A 12 -45.54 -23.82 24.39
N LEU A 13 -46.65 -24.00 23.65
CA LEU A 13 -46.70 -23.68 22.22
C LEU A 13 -46.32 -22.21 21.95
N LEU A 14 -46.68 -21.29 22.86
CA LEU A 14 -46.27 -19.89 22.79
C LEU A 14 -44.75 -19.73 22.92
N GLU A 15 -44.11 -20.52 23.78
CA GLU A 15 -42.66 -20.47 23.99
C GLU A 15 -41.91 -20.93 22.74
N VAL A 16 -42.39 -21.99 22.08
CA VAL A 16 -41.80 -22.47 20.81
C VAL A 16 -41.94 -21.42 19.70
N ILE A 17 -43.09 -20.74 19.61
CA ILE A 17 -43.28 -19.64 18.65
C ILE A 17 -42.34 -18.47 18.95
N MET A 18 -42.22 -18.07 20.23
CA MET A 18 -41.32 -16.98 20.63
C MET A 18 -39.86 -17.30 20.31
N VAL A 19 -39.40 -18.54 20.54
CA VAL A 19 -38.04 -18.97 20.17
C VAL A 19 -37.84 -18.91 18.65
N MET A 20 -38.82 -19.32 17.85
CA MET A 20 -38.72 -19.23 16.38
C MET A 20 -38.63 -17.78 15.89
N VAL A 21 -39.42 -16.87 16.48
CA VAL A 21 -39.35 -15.43 16.17
C VAL A 21 -37.99 -14.84 16.55
N LEU A 22 -37.48 -15.15 17.74
CA LEU A 22 -36.16 -14.70 18.19
C LEU A 22 -35.03 -15.25 17.30
N MET A 23 -35.11 -16.51 16.88
CA MET A 23 -34.16 -17.10 15.94
C MET A 23 -34.22 -16.44 14.56
N GLY A 24 -35.39 -16.03 14.09
CA GLY A 24 -35.53 -15.25 12.85
C GLY A 24 -34.82 -13.89 12.95
N ILE A 25 -35.01 -13.18 14.06
CA ILE A 25 -34.35 -11.89 14.32
C ILE A 25 -32.82 -12.07 14.38
N ILE A 26 -32.34 -13.02 15.19
CA ILE A 26 -30.90 -13.30 15.32
C ILE A 26 -30.30 -13.78 13.98
N GLY A 27 -31.02 -14.61 13.23
CA GLY A 27 -30.60 -15.09 11.92
C GLY A 27 -30.36 -13.96 10.93
N THR A 28 -31.26 -12.97 10.88
CA THR A 28 -31.09 -11.80 10.00
C THR A 28 -29.93 -10.90 10.43
N MET A 29 -29.75 -10.68 11.74
CA MET A 29 -28.61 -9.92 12.27
C MET A 29 -27.28 -10.63 12.00
N GLY A 30 -27.24 -11.95 12.18
CA GLY A 30 -26.07 -12.79 11.88
C GLY A 30 -25.70 -12.77 10.41
N ALA A 31 -26.69 -12.82 9.51
CA ALA A 31 -26.47 -12.74 8.06
C ALA A 31 -25.82 -11.40 7.66
N MET A 32 -26.30 -10.27 8.19
CA MET A 32 -25.71 -8.95 7.93
C MET A 32 -24.29 -8.82 8.52
N GLY A 33 -24.05 -9.38 9.70
CA GLY A 33 -22.73 -9.41 10.33
C GLY A 33 -21.71 -10.19 9.50
N PHE A 34 -22.10 -11.35 8.96
CA PHE A 34 -21.24 -12.18 8.12
C PHE A 34 -20.86 -11.50 6.79
N ILE A 35 -21.81 -10.81 6.15
CA ILE A 35 -21.55 -10.05 4.92
C ILE A 35 -20.53 -8.94 5.18
N SER A 36 -20.72 -8.19 6.27
CA SER A 36 -19.84 -7.07 6.65
C SER A 36 -18.42 -7.54 6.95
N PHE A 37 -18.28 -8.67 7.66
CA PHE A 37 -16.98 -9.28 7.95
C PHE A 37 -16.26 -9.73 6.68
N SER A 38 -16.97 -10.40 5.78
CA SER A 38 -16.40 -10.92 4.53
C SER A 38 -15.89 -9.79 3.63
N GLN A 39 -16.65 -8.70 3.48
CA GLN A 39 -16.23 -7.53 2.72
C GLN A 39 -15.00 -6.86 3.34
N SER A 40 -14.99 -6.71 4.67
CA SER A 40 -13.86 -6.12 5.40
C SER A 40 -12.59 -6.96 5.23
N PHE A 41 -12.70 -8.28 5.22
CA PHE A 41 -11.57 -9.17 5.00
C PHE A 41 -10.98 -9.04 3.59
N ILE A 42 -11.83 -8.94 2.56
CA ILE A 42 -11.38 -8.74 1.16
C ILE A 42 -10.65 -7.41 1.03
N VAL A 43 -11.23 -6.32 1.56
CA VAL A 43 -10.60 -4.99 1.57
C VAL A 43 -9.24 -5.01 2.26
N ALA A 44 -9.14 -5.69 3.42
CA ALA A 44 -7.88 -5.83 4.14
C ALA A 44 -6.82 -6.57 3.32
N LYS A 45 -7.22 -7.65 2.62
CA LYS A 45 -6.32 -8.42 1.74
C LYS A 45 -5.81 -7.60 0.56
N GLU A 46 -6.67 -6.86 -0.11
CA GLU A 46 -6.28 -5.97 -1.22
C GLU A 46 -5.34 -4.85 -0.76
N SER A 47 -5.61 -4.29 0.42
CA SER A 47 -4.77 -3.26 1.01
C SER A 47 -3.36 -3.81 1.35
N GLN A 48 -3.27 -5.05 1.86
CA GLN A 48 -1.99 -5.72 2.07
C GLN A 48 -1.24 -5.98 0.76
N ALA A 49 -1.93 -6.42 -0.28
CA ALA A 49 -1.33 -6.65 -1.60
C ALA A 49 -0.79 -5.34 -2.21
N THR A 50 -1.56 -4.24 -2.11
CA THR A 50 -1.14 -2.91 -2.56
C THR A 50 0.11 -2.45 -1.81
N ALA A 51 0.16 -2.66 -0.50
CA ALA A 51 1.32 -2.32 0.31
C ALA A 51 2.57 -3.11 -0.08
N ALA A 52 2.44 -4.41 -0.33
CA ALA A 52 3.54 -5.25 -0.78
C ALA A 52 4.07 -4.80 -2.16
N LYS A 53 3.18 -4.46 -3.10
CA LYS A 53 3.56 -3.88 -4.39
C LYS A 53 4.33 -2.56 -4.21
N GLY A 54 3.86 -1.67 -3.34
CA GLY A 54 4.52 -0.41 -3.03
C GLY A 54 5.95 -0.58 -2.51
N GLN A 55 6.14 -1.52 -1.57
CA GLN A 55 7.46 -1.86 -1.04
C GLN A 55 8.38 -2.44 -2.11
N LEU A 56 7.87 -3.34 -2.95
CA LEU A 56 8.64 -3.92 -4.05
C LEU A 56 9.08 -2.86 -5.07
N ALA A 57 8.16 -1.96 -5.45
CA ALA A 57 8.46 -0.84 -6.32
C ALA A 57 9.52 0.09 -5.70
N MET A 58 9.40 0.38 -4.39
CA MET A 58 10.39 1.17 -3.67
C MET A 58 11.76 0.51 -3.69
N MET A 59 11.86 -0.78 -3.35
CA MET A 59 13.14 -1.52 -3.40
C MET A 59 13.76 -1.53 -4.80
N ARG A 60 12.93 -1.70 -5.85
CA ARG A 60 13.40 -1.64 -7.23
C ARG A 60 13.93 -0.24 -7.57
N MET A 61 13.22 0.82 -7.20
CA MET A 61 13.70 2.20 -7.40
C MET A 61 14.98 2.50 -6.62
N VAL A 62 15.12 2.02 -5.38
CA VAL A 62 16.37 2.19 -4.60
C VAL A 62 17.54 1.55 -5.32
N LYS A 63 17.40 0.26 -5.70
CA LYS A 63 18.45 -0.47 -6.41
C LYS A 63 18.82 0.21 -7.72
N GLU A 64 17.82 0.74 -8.41
CA GLU A 64 18.00 1.40 -9.68
C GLU A 64 18.71 2.76 -9.53
N PHE A 65 18.29 3.57 -8.56
CA PHE A 65 18.84 4.91 -8.34
C PHE A 65 20.28 4.90 -7.83
N GLN A 66 20.70 3.84 -7.14
CA GLN A 66 22.11 3.63 -6.79
C GLN A 66 23.03 3.55 -8.01
N THR A 67 22.53 3.24 -9.20
CA THR A 67 23.34 3.12 -10.41
C THR A 67 23.43 4.39 -11.24
N ILE A 68 22.70 5.45 -10.84
CA ILE A 68 22.66 6.73 -11.56
C ILE A 68 24.03 7.41 -11.50
N THR A 69 24.49 7.89 -12.66
CA THR A 69 25.67 8.75 -12.79
C THR A 69 25.28 10.18 -13.14
N THR A 70 24.38 10.36 -14.10
CA THR A 70 23.91 11.68 -14.56
C THR A 70 22.40 11.64 -14.81
N ALA A 71 21.75 12.80 -14.72
CA ALA A 71 20.36 12.97 -15.11
C ALA A 71 20.24 14.00 -16.24
N SER A 72 19.41 13.69 -17.23
CA SER A 72 19.03 14.60 -18.32
C SER A 72 17.75 15.36 -18.03
N THR A 73 16.85 14.75 -17.25
CA THR A 73 15.65 15.38 -16.69
C THR A 73 15.56 14.99 -15.23
N ALA A 74 15.37 15.96 -14.34
CA ALA A 74 15.21 15.68 -12.92
C ALA A 74 14.22 16.68 -12.31
N THR A 75 12.99 16.22 -12.11
CA THR A 75 11.90 16.97 -11.50
C THR A 75 11.30 16.15 -10.37
N ALA A 76 10.40 16.76 -9.61
CA ALA A 76 9.72 16.08 -8.49
C ALA A 76 9.03 14.77 -8.90
N SER A 77 8.60 14.58 -10.15
CA SER A 77 7.84 13.39 -10.54
C SER A 77 8.35 12.71 -11.81
N ASP A 78 9.49 13.13 -12.34
CA ASP A 78 10.07 12.63 -13.59
C ASP A 78 11.60 12.76 -13.54
N LEU A 79 12.28 11.63 -13.64
CA LEU A 79 13.72 11.50 -13.61
C LEU A 79 14.15 10.64 -14.81
N ALA A 80 14.77 11.28 -15.80
CA ALA A 80 15.48 10.61 -16.89
C ALA A 80 16.98 10.66 -16.61
N TYR A 81 17.62 9.50 -16.63
CA TYR A 81 18.99 9.35 -16.14
C TYR A 81 19.78 8.32 -16.93
N THR A 82 21.08 8.43 -16.76
CA THR A 82 22.07 7.48 -17.25
C THR A 82 22.54 6.64 -16.06
N ALA A 83 22.47 5.32 -16.21
CA ALA A 83 22.92 4.33 -15.25
C ALA A 83 24.22 3.67 -15.73
N GLN A 84 25.14 3.41 -14.81
CA GLN A 84 26.36 2.67 -15.10
C GLN A 84 26.30 1.29 -14.44
N ARG A 85 26.30 0.24 -15.27
CA ARG A 85 26.27 -1.17 -14.84
C ARG A 85 27.50 -1.92 -15.36
N ALA A 86 27.67 -3.17 -14.95
CA ALA A 86 28.78 -4.01 -15.40
C ALA A 86 28.84 -4.19 -16.93
N GLY A 87 27.69 -4.10 -17.62
CA GLY A 87 27.57 -4.21 -19.07
C GLY A 87 27.76 -2.89 -19.83
N GLY A 88 27.99 -1.78 -19.13
CA GLY A 88 28.11 -0.44 -19.71
C GLY A 88 27.03 0.52 -19.25
N THR A 89 26.86 1.57 -20.05
CA THR A 89 26.02 2.73 -19.74
C THR A 89 24.66 2.63 -20.43
N GLU A 90 23.59 2.78 -19.67
CA GLU A 90 22.20 2.65 -20.14
C GLU A 90 21.39 3.90 -19.76
N ASN A 91 20.40 4.28 -20.58
CA ASN A 91 19.49 5.37 -20.28
C ASN A 91 18.15 4.82 -19.82
N HIS A 92 17.64 5.37 -18.73
CA HIS A 92 16.38 4.97 -18.12
C HIS A 92 15.56 6.19 -17.70
N ARG A 93 14.27 5.99 -17.47
CA ARG A 93 13.37 7.04 -16.99
C ARG A 93 12.35 6.50 -16.01
N VAL A 94 12.32 7.10 -14.82
CA VAL A 94 11.26 6.91 -13.84
C VAL A 94 10.34 8.12 -13.84
N ARG A 95 9.03 7.90 -14.02
CA ARG A 95 8.05 8.99 -14.01
C ARG A 95 6.69 8.58 -13.49
N LEU A 96 5.97 9.53 -12.91
CA LEU A 96 4.54 9.41 -12.61
C LEU A 96 3.72 9.71 -13.88
N VAL A 97 2.87 8.77 -14.29
CA VAL A 97 1.92 8.92 -15.39
C VAL A 97 0.59 8.32 -14.96
N ASN A 98 -0.51 9.07 -15.04
CA ASN A 98 -1.86 8.58 -14.76
C ASN A 98 -2.00 7.77 -13.44
N SER A 99 -1.41 8.26 -12.35
CA SER A 99 -1.38 7.57 -11.04
C SER A 99 -0.61 6.23 -11.03
N GLU A 100 0.32 6.05 -11.95
CA GLU A 100 1.26 4.95 -11.99
C GLU A 100 2.70 5.48 -11.99
N VAL A 101 3.56 4.91 -11.15
CA VAL A 101 5.00 5.13 -11.30
C VAL A 101 5.53 4.09 -12.28
N GLN A 102 6.15 4.56 -13.35
CA GLN A 102 6.67 3.73 -14.43
C GLN A 102 8.19 3.85 -14.50
N LEU A 103 8.87 2.75 -14.84
CA LEU A 103 10.26 2.70 -15.24
C LEU A 103 10.30 2.27 -16.71
N ASP A 104 10.79 3.14 -17.59
CA ASP A 104 10.87 2.91 -19.05
C ASP A 104 9.53 2.49 -19.68
N GLY A 105 8.43 3.07 -19.17
CA GLY A 105 7.08 2.75 -19.60
C GLY A 105 6.48 1.48 -18.99
N GLN A 106 7.25 0.71 -18.22
CA GLN A 106 6.73 -0.41 -17.43
C GLN A 106 6.22 0.05 -16.08
N VAL A 107 5.00 -0.31 -15.73
CA VAL A 107 4.40 0.02 -14.43
C VAL A 107 5.16 -0.69 -13.31
N LEU A 108 5.72 0.08 -12.38
CA LEU A 108 6.29 -0.43 -11.13
C LEU A 108 5.22 -0.59 -10.06
N VAL A 109 4.34 0.40 -9.96
CA VAL A 109 3.25 0.44 -8.99
C VAL A 109 2.09 1.30 -9.50
N ASP A 110 0.88 0.84 -9.20
CA ASP A 110 -0.40 1.46 -9.53
C ASP A 110 -0.99 2.20 -8.32
N ARG A 111 -2.11 2.91 -8.54
CA ARG A 111 -2.89 3.59 -7.48
C ARG A 111 -2.10 4.61 -6.67
N VAL A 112 -1.17 5.30 -7.32
CA VAL A 112 -0.33 6.33 -6.72
C VAL A 112 -1.12 7.62 -6.55
N SER A 113 -1.26 8.09 -5.32
CA SER A 113 -1.82 9.40 -4.98
C SER A 113 -0.77 10.48 -4.79
N GLY A 114 0.49 10.09 -4.54
CA GLY A 114 1.61 11.02 -4.45
C GLY A 114 2.91 10.35 -4.85
N PHE A 115 3.72 11.03 -5.65
CA PHE A 115 5.09 10.63 -5.94
C PHE A 115 5.96 11.87 -5.99
N THR A 116 7.04 11.88 -5.21
CA THR A 116 7.95 13.02 -5.14
C THR A 116 9.39 12.55 -5.01
N LEU A 117 10.26 13.13 -5.83
CA LEU A 117 11.70 13.03 -5.81
C LEU A 117 12.27 14.36 -5.30
N ALA A 118 13.08 14.31 -4.26
CA ALA A 118 13.81 15.47 -3.78
C ALA A 118 15.32 15.18 -3.82
N TYR A 119 16.10 16.14 -4.29
CA TYR A 119 17.53 15.96 -4.55
C TYR A 119 18.34 16.71 -3.51
N TYR A 120 19.45 16.13 -3.09
CA TYR A 120 20.32 16.72 -2.09
C TYR A 120 21.79 16.54 -2.47
N ASP A 121 22.56 17.60 -2.30
CA ASP A 121 24.01 17.57 -2.49
C ASP A 121 24.74 17.09 -1.22
N THR A 122 24.11 17.23 -0.05
CA THR A 122 24.65 16.79 1.25
C THR A 122 23.56 16.17 2.13
N TYR A 123 23.96 15.31 3.06
CA TYR A 123 23.02 14.54 3.88
C TYR A 123 22.08 15.42 4.73
N ASN A 124 22.59 16.49 5.34
CA ASN A 124 21.79 17.41 6.16
C ASN A 124 21.41 18.71 5.42
N GLY A 125 21.60 18.75 4.10
CA GLY A 125 21.31 19.94 3.30
C GLY A 125 19.81 20.15 3.05
N ALA A 126 19.47 21.33 2.56
CA ALA A 126 18.17 21.58 1.95
C ALA A 126 18.07 20.84 0.60
N ALA A 127 16.84 20.55 0.17
CA ALA A 127 16.63 20.01 -1.17
C ALA A 127 17.03 21.05 -2.22
N THR A 128 17.75 20.62 -3.24
CA THR A 128 18.23 21.45 -4.35
C THR A 128 17.67 20.94 -5.67
N ALA A 129 17.83 21.73 -6.74
CA ALA A 129 17.66 21.20 -8.09
C ALA A 129 18.80 20.22 -8.39
N TRP A 130 18.54 19.22 -9.23
CA TRP A 130 19.59 18.28 -9.64
C TRP A 130 20.81 19.00 -10.21
N SER A 131 21.99 18.55 -9.80
CA SER A 131 23.27 19.03 -10.31
C SER A 131 24.31 17.92 -10.30
N THR A 132 25.51 18.20 -10.81
CA THR A 132 26.66 17.29 -10.64
C THR A 132 27.11 17.16 -9.19
N ALA A 133 26.67 18.05 -8.30
CA ALA A 133 26.89 17.97 -6.86
C ALA A 133 25.85 17.09 -6.13
N THR A 134 24.80 16.61 -6.83
CA THR A 134 23.78 15.77 -6.21
C THR A 134 24.38 14.44 -5.78
N ARG A 135 24.11 14.05 -4.54
CA ARG A 135 24.61 12.81 -3.92
C ARG A 135 23.49 11.93 -3.39
N LEU A 136 22.31 12.50 -3.13
CA LEU A 136 21.19 11.76 -2.55
C LEU A 136 19.88 12.10 -3.27
N ILE A 137 19.01 11.10 -3.34
CA ILE A 137 17.62 11.24 -3.78
C ILE A 137 16.70 10.73 -2.67
N ASP A 138 15.79 11.57 -2.21
CA ASP A 138 14.63 11.13 -1.43
C ASP A 138 13.50 10.74 -2.35
N ILE A 139 12.98 9.54 -2.14
CA ILE A 139 11.80 9.02 -2.81
C ILE A 139 10.66 9.03 -1.81
N THR A 140 9.59 9.73 -2.14
CA THR A 140 8.31 9.67 -1.40
C THR A 140 7.25 9.09 -2.32
N LEU A 141 6.61 8.02 -1.89
CA LEU A 141 5.54 7.32 -2.62
C LEU A 141 4.32 7.19 -1.72
N THR A 142 3.17 7.65 -2.18
CA THR A 142 1.89 7.54 -1.47
C THR A 142 0.89 6.78 -2.33
N LEU A 143 0.29 5.73 -1.76
CA LEU A 143 -0.63 4.82 -2.44
C LEU A 143 -2.03 4.90 -1.85
N ASN A 144 -3.03 4.85 -2.72
CA ASN A 144 -4.43 4.67 -2.35
C ASN A 144 -4.70 3.19 -2.05
N THR A 145 -5.14 2.89 -0.83
CA THR A 145 -5.65 1.55 -0.47
C THR A 145 -7.12 1.41 -0.90
N SER A 146 -7.70 0.21 -0.85
CA SER A 146 -9.04 -0.04 -1.41
C SER A 146 -10.19 0.50 -0.56
N ALA A 147 -10.01 0.71 0.75
CA ALA A 147 -10.98 1.41 1.60
C ALA A 147 -10.39 1.99 2.91
N GLY A 148 -9.07 2.17 2.98
CA GLY A 148 -8.36 2.58 4.19
C GLY A 148 -7.56 3.87 4.02
N PRO A 149 -6.78 4.28 5.04
CA PRO A 149 -5.86 5.40 4.90
C PRO A 149 -4.84 5.12 3.78
N THR A 150 -4.34 6.19 3.16
CA THR A 150 -3.25 6.09 2.18
C THR A 150 -1.99 5.56 2.86
N GLN A 151 -1.24 4.72 2.18
CA GLN A 151 0.08 4.29 2.66
C GLN A 151 1.16 5.19 2.09
N SER A 152 1.99 5.78 2.96
CA SER A 152 3.16 6.56 2.55
C SER A 152 4.45 5.79 2.83
N LEU A 153 5.32 5.73 1.84
CA LEU A 153 6.64 5.12 1.88
C LEU A 153 7.66 6.21 1.54
N ARG A 154 8.68 6.35 2.38
CA ARG A 154 9.80 7.27 2.14
C ARG A 154 11.11 6.55 2.34
N THR A 155 12.04 6.78 1.42
CA THR A 155 13.41 6.31 1.54
C THR A 155 14.37 7.32 0.96
N ARG A 156 15.63 7.25 1.40
CA ARG A 156 16.74 8.06 0.93
C ARG A 156 17.75 7.15 0.27
N VAL A 157 18.17 7.50 -0.94
CA VAL A 157 19.12 6.74 -1.74
C VAL A 157 20.38 7.57 -1.95
N ALA A 158 21.54 7.02 -1.61
CA ALA A 158 22.82 7.58 -2.00
C ALA A 158 23.15 7.17 -3.44
N LEU A 159 23.58 8.13 -4.25
CA LEU A 159 24.07 7.90 -5.60
C LEU A 159 25.48 7.33 -5.55
N ARG A 160 25.85 6.56 -6.57
CA ARG A 160 27.22 6.04 -6.71
C ARG A 160 28.14 7.19 -7.10
N ASP A 161 29.05 7.54 -6.18
CA ASP A 161 30.18 8.48 -6.31
C ASP A 161 30.13 9.38 -7.56
N ASN A 162 29.45 10.53 -7.44
CA ASN A 162 29.80 11.72 -8.22
C ASN A 162 30.85 12.54 -7.45
#